data_AF-A0AAV7XT05-F1
#
_entry.id   AF-A0AAV7XT05-F1
#
_cell.length_a   1.000
_cell.length_b   1.000
_cell.length_c   1.000
_cell.angle_alpha   90.00
_cell.angle_beta   90.00
_cell.angle_gamma   90.00
#
_symmetry.space_group_name_H-M   'P 1'
#
loop_
_entity.id
_entity.type
_entity.pdbx_description
1 polymer ?
#
loop_
_entity_poly.entity_id
_entity_poly.type
_entity_poly.pdbx_seq_one_letter_code
_entity_poly.pdbx_strand_id
1 'polypeptide(L)'
;MGQKKQKISGKERRAAFFAEKKRYEASKSLVSKAKAKTNPLDELSISLKMDLAGFDAVITCAPWNKLDPDTQEWVLQLEETNVREMYEKCDWGWNGKMKQEEMTDDDARYLIARSSEGKRLGFSHFRFDMDFDDEVMYCYELQIEEHARRKGLGCFMLSILEALATHYNMKKTMLTVFKHNHPGKTFFKKNGYKIDETSPEDSDEEVFCYEILSKYNLNFSPAAV
;
A
#
# COMPACT_ATOMS: atom_id res chain seq x y z
N MET A 1 -31.27 -20.18 -30.40
CA MET A 1 -30.85 -21.30 -29.52
C MET A 1 -30.47 -20.73 -28.18
N GLY A 2 -31.30 -20.92 -27.15
CA GLY A 2 -31.08 -20.35 -25.81
C GLY A 2 -30.02 -21.15 -25.05
N GLN A 3 -28.98 -20.49 -24.56
CA GLN A 3 -27.99 -21.10 -23.67
C GLN A 3 -28.65 -21.42 -22.33
N LYS A 4 -28.77 -22.72 -22.00
CA LYS A 4 -29.20 -23.18 -20.67
C LYS A 4 -28.09 -22.86 -19.67
N LYS A 5 -28.32 -21.92 -18.74
CA LYS A 5 -27.48 -21.74 -17.54
C LYS A 5 -27.54 -23.04 -16.72
N GLN A 6 -26.42 -23.74 -16.60
CA GLN A 6 -26.30 -24.99 -15.85
C GLN A 6 -26.52 -24.71 -14.36
N LYS A 7 -27.45 -25.43 -13.72
CA LYS A 7 -27.84 -25.21 -12.32
C LYS A 7 -26.81 -25.90 -11.42
N ILE A 8 -25.94 -25.11 -10.78
CA ILE A 8 -24.93 -25.60 -9.82
C ILE A 8 -25.62 -26.41 -8.71
N SER A 9 -25.16 -27.63 -8.47
CA SER A 9 -25.71 -28.56 -7.47
C SER A 9 -25.43 -28.10 -6.05
N GLY A 10 -26.26 -28.54 -5.08
CA GLY A 10 -26.05 -28.22 -3.66
C GLY A 10 -24.70 -28.71 -3.11
N LYS A 11 -24.17 -29.81 -3.66
CA LYS A 11 -22.85 -30.33 -3.32
C LYS A 11 -21.73 -29.41 -3.79
N GLU A 12 -21.81 -28.90 -5.02
CA GLU A 12 -20.84 -27.94 -5.58
C GLU A 12 -20.87 -26.61 -4.82
N ARG A 13 -22.06 -26.10 -4.46
CA ARG A 13 -22.18 -24.89 -3.63
C ARG A 13 -21.52 -25.05 -2.26
N ARG A 14 -21.75 -26.18 -1.60
CA ARG A 14 -21.15 -26.49 -0.30
C ARG A 14 -19.63 -26.63 -0.41
N ALA A 15 -19.14 -27.28 -1.46
CA ALA A 15 -17.70 -27.40 -1.72
C ALA A 15 -17.04 -26.03 -1.99
N ALA A 16 -17.68 -25.18 -2.81
CA ALA A 16 -17.21 -23.82 -3.08
C ALA A 16 -17.12 -22.99 -1.80
N PHE A 17 -18.15 -23.01 -0.94
CA PHE A 17 -18.15 -22.32 0.35
C PHE A 17 -16.99 -22.76 1.26
N PHE A 18 -16.74 -24.08 1.38
CA PHE A 18 -15.62 -24.55 2.19
C PHE A 18 -14.25 -24.21 1.58
N ALA A 19 -14.13 -24.25 0.25
CA ALA A 19 -12.91 -23.85 -0.45
C ALA A 19 -12.60 -22.35 -0.24
N GLU A 20 -13.62 -21.50 -0.35
CA GLU A 20 -13.52 -20.06 -0.11
C GLU A 20 -13.15 -19.75 1.35
N LYS A 21 -13.81 -20.40 2.31
CA LYS A 21 -13.44 -20.29 3.73
C LYS A 21 -12.00 -20.72 3.98
N LYS A 22 -11.56 -21.84 3.38
CA LYS A 22 -10.18 -22.33 3.52
C LYS A 22 -9.17 -21.35 2.91
N ARG A 23 -9.48 -20.77 1.73
CA ARG A 23 -8.67 -19.72 1.10
C ARG A 23 -8.53 -18.52 2.04
N TYR A 24 -9.64 -18.01 2.55
CA TYR A 24 -9.66 -16.84 3.44
C TYR A 24 -8.83 -17.06 4.72
N GLU A 25 -8.94 -18.22 5.37
CA GLU A 25 -8.12 -18.54 6.54
C GLU A 25 -6.62 -18.65 6.18
N ALA A 26 -6.29 -19.18 5.00
CA ALA A 26 -4.91 -19.22 4.52
C ALA A 26 -4.35 -17.80 4.27
N SER A 27 -5.14 -16.92 3.64
CA SER A 27 -4.83 -15.50 3.44
C SER A 27 -4.58 -14.78 4.76
N LYS A 28 -5.46 -14.95 5.75
CA LYS A 28 -5.26 -14.39 7.11
C LYS A 28 -3.98 -14.90 7.76
N SER A 29 -3.66 -16.19 7.58
CA SER A 29 -2.42 -16.77 8.10
C SER A 29 -1.18 -16.16 7.43
N LEU A 30 -1.22 -15.90 6.11
CA LEU A 30 -0.13 -15.22 5.40
C LEU A 30 0.09 -13.81 5.94
N VAL A 31 -0.98 -13.00 6.04
CA VAL A 31 -0.93 -11.63 6.57
C VAL A 31 -0.38 -11.63 8.00
N SER A 32 -0.88 -12.52 8.88
CA SER A 32 -0.40 -12.61 10.26
C SER A 32 1.10 -12.96 10.34
N LYS A 33 1.58 -13.88 9.50
CA LYS A 33 3.02 -14.23 9.43
C LYS A 33 3.86 -13.05 8.95
N ALA A 34 3.36 -12.27 7.98
CA ALA A 34 4.05 -11.08 7.49
C ALA A 34 4.09 -9.96 8.56
N LYS A 35 2.97 -9.70 9.25
CA LYS A 35 2.88 -8.74 10.37
C LYS A 35 3.85 -9.07 11.50
N ALA A 36 4.06 -10.35 11.80
CA ALA A 36 4.94 -10.81 12.87
C ALA A 36 6.45 -10.55 12.62
N LYS A 37 6.85 -10.14 11.41
CA LYS A 37 8.25 -9.84 11.09
C LYS A 37 8.66 -8.48 11.64
N THR A 38 9.77 -8.46 12.39
CA THR A 38 10.31 -7.24 13.00
C THR A 38 10.78 -6.24 11.96
N ASN A 39 11.55 -6.69 10.97
CA ASN A 39 11.94 -5.90 9.81
C ASN A 39 11.71 -6.74 8.55
N PRO A 40 10.70 -6.43 7.72
CA PRO A 40 10.37 -7.23 6.56
C PRO A 40 11.41 -7.13 5.44
N LEU A 41 12.29 -6.11 5.45
CA LEU A 41 13.35 -5.95 4.45
C LEU A 41 14.51 -6.95 4.63
N ASP A 42 14.70 -7.52 5.82
CA ASP A 42 15.82 -8.43 6.10
C ASP A 42 15.76 -9.72 5.28
N GLU A 43 14.57 -10.09 4.80
CA GLU A 43 14.36 -11.27 3.97
C GLU A 43 14.48 -11.00 2.47
N LEU A 44 14.62 -9.73 2.06
CA LEU A 44 14.76 -9.37 0.66
C LEU A 44 16.22 -9.41 0.21
N SER A 45 16.46 -10.05 -0.93
CA SER A 45 17.76 -10.04 -1.61
C SER A 45 17.84 -8.93 -2.67
N ILE A 46 17.50 -7.69 -2.29
CA ILE A 46 17.55 -6.51 -3.18
C ILE A 46 18.44 -5.42 -2.59
N SER A 47 18.98 -4.55 -3.45
CA SER A 47 19.68 -3.36 -2.97
C SER A 47 18.69 -2.37 -2.37
N LEU A 48 18.90 -2.00 -1.11
CA LEU A 48 18.16 -0.93 -0.42
C LEU A 48 18.83 0.44 -0.58
N LYS A 49 19.92 0.50 -1.34
CA LYS A 49 20.59 1.73 -1.74
C LYS A 49 20.43 1.96 -3.24
N MET A 50 20.21 3.20 -3.64
CA MET A 50 20.18 3.59 -5.04
C MET A 50 20.75 4.99 -5.25
N ASP A 51 21.55 5.13 -6.31
CA ASP A 51 22.02 6.43 -6.79
C ASP A 51 20.94 7.04 -7.69
N LEU A 52 20.42 8.19 -7.28
CA LEU A 52 19.36 8.93 -7.95
C LEU A 52 19.94 10.18 -8.62
N ALA A 53 19.12 10.86 -9.42
CA ALA A 53 19.52 12.10 -10.07
C ALA A 53 19.82 13.21 -9.03
N GLY A 54 21.09 13.33 -8.63
CA GLY A 54 21.62 14.38 -7.76
C GLY A 54 21.69 14.03 -6.25
N PHE A 55 21.42 12.79 -5.85
CA PHE A 55 21.66 12.31 -4.49
C PHE A 55 21.66 10.77 -4.44
N ASP A 56 22.18 10.17 -3.38
CA ASP A 56 21.97 8.77 -3.07
C ASP A 56 20.83 8.60 -2.05
N ALA A 57 20.14 7.46 -2.10
CA ALA A 57 19.10 7.12 -1.13
C ALA A 57 19.36 5.73 -0.54
N VAL A 58 19.24 5.63 0.78
CA VAL A 58 19.25 4.39 1.56
C VAL A 58 17.88 4.24 2.21
N ILE A 59 17.26 3.09 1.98
CA ILE A 59 15.94 2.73 2.52
C ILE A 59 16.12 1.86 3.76
N THR A 60 15.45 2.24 4.83
CA THR A 60 15.35 1.48 6.07
C THR A 60 13.89 1.17 6.37
N CYS A 61 13.61 0.11 7.13
CA CYS A 61 12.25 -0.21 7.55
C CYS A 61 12.16 -0.42 9.06
N ALA A 62 11.10 0.14 9.66
CA ALA A 62 10.81 -0.02 11.07
C ALA A 62 9.30 0.13 11.34
N PRO A 63 8.76 -0.47 12.41
CA PRO A 63 7.45 -0.09 12.95
C PRO A 63 7.52 1.31 13.57
N TRP A 64 6.35 1.95 13.74
CA TRP A 64 6.25 3.32 14.27
C TRP A 64 7.03 3.51 15.58
N ASN A 65 6.84 2.62 16.55
CA ASN A 65 7.46 2.68 17.88
C ASN A 65 8.99 2.42 17.91
N LYS A 66 9.61 2.13 16.75
CA LYS A 66 11.06 1.98 16.61
C LYS A 66 11.71 3.12 15.81
N LEU A 67 10.92 4.06 15.30
CA LEU A 67 11.44 5.30 14.74
C LEU A 67 11.92 6.22 15.88
N ASP A 68 13.02 6.96 15.66
CA ASP A 68 13.44 8.01 16.57
C ASP A 68 12.41 9.16 16.60
N PRO A 69 12.26 9.88 17.75
CA PRO A 69 11.26 10.95 17.88
C PRO A 69 11.34 12.01 16.78
N ASP A 70 12.54 12.44 16.39
CA ASP A 70 12.72 13.44 15.35
C ASP A 70 12.22 12.96 13.98
N THR A 71 12.34 11.66 13.71
CA THR A 71 11.80 11.04 12.49
C THR A 71 10.30 10.87 12.56
N GLN A 72 9.73 10.52 13.72
CA GLN A 72 8.28 10.47 13.91
C GLN A 72 7.63 11.84 13.68
N GLU A 73 8.19 12.89 14.28
CA GLU A 73 7.74 14.27 14.08
C GLU A 73 7.84 14.68 12.60
N TRP A 74 8.98 14.40 11.95
CA TRP A 74 9.16 14.70 10.54
C TRP A 74 8.17 13.97 9.63
N VAL A 75 7.87 12.69 9.90
CA VAL A 75 6.87 11.92 9.14
C VAL A 75 5.49 12.58 9.21
N LEU A 76 5.03 12.96 10.41
CA LEU A 76 3.74 13.61 10.61
C LEU A 76 3.70 15.00 9.94
N GLN A 77 4.77 15.77 10.05
CA GLN A 77 4.89 17.09 9.43
C GLN A 77 4.88 17.02 7.90
N LEU A 78 5.65 16.09 7.32
CA LEU A 78 5.71 15.90 5.87
C LEU A 78 4.38 15.40 5.31
N GLU A 79 3.70 14.50 6.04
CA GLU A 79 2.34 14.07 5.71
C GLU A 79 1.40 15.28 5.67
N GLU A 80 1.24 16.00 6.78
CA GLU A 80 0.35 17.16 6.85
C GLU A 80 0.65 18.17 5.74
N THR A 81 1.93 18.52 5.54
CA THR A 81 2.36 19.49 4.52
C THR A 81 1.93 19.08 3.12
N ASN A 82 1.99 17.79 2.79
CA ASN A 82 1.73 17.33 1.43
C ASN A 82 0.26 17.03 1.16
N VAL A 83 -0.48 16.55 2.17
CA VAL A 83 -1.83 16.01 1.94
C VAL A 83 -2.94 16.88 2.49
N ARG A 84 -2.68 17.78 3.45
CA ARG A 84 -3.75 18.53 4.15
C ARG A 84 -4.69 19.23 3.19
N GLU A 85 -4.16 19.96 2.21
CA GLU A 85 -4.99 20.65 1.22
C GLU A 85 -5.85 19.68 0.39
N MET A 86 -5.38 18.46 0.15
CA MET A 86 -6.14 17.45 -0.60
C MET A 86 -7.29 16.90 0.23
N TYR A 87 -7.05 16.66 1.52
CA TYR A 87 -8.08 16.26 2.48
C TYR A 87 -9.13 17.36 2.66
N GLU A 88 -8.72 18.63 2.80
CA GLU A 88 -9.64 19.78 2.92
C GLU A 88 -10.47 20.03 1.65
N LYS A 89 -9.99 19.62 0.47
CA LYS A 89 -10.74 19.66 -0.80
C LYS A 89 -11.71 18.49 -0.97
N CYS A 90 -11.67 17.51 -0.08
CA CYS A 90 -12.62 16.40 -0.01
C CYS A 90 -13.58 16.61 1.17
N ASP A 91 -14.78 16.02 1.09
CA ASP A 91 -15.75 16.02 2.18
C ASP A 91 -15.26 15.32 3.47
N TRP A 92 -14.08 14.68 3.42
CA TRP A 92 -13.40 14.13 4.59
C TRP A 92 -12.87 15.21 5.54
N GLY A 93 -12.42 16.35 5.01
CA GLY A 93 -11.69 17.37 5.77
C GLY A 93 -10.35 16.86 6.32
N TRP A 94 -9.62 17.73 7.02
CA TRP A 94 -8.37 17.37 7.69
C TRP A 94 -8.56 17.22 9.21
N ASN A 95 -8.27 16.03 9.73
CA ASN A 95 -8.22 15.76 11.17
C ASN A 95 -6.86 15.16 11.54
N GLY A 96 -5.91 16.02 11.90
CA GLY A 96 -4.55 15.61 12.23
C GLY A 96 -4.46 14.59 13.37
N LYS A 97 -5.38 14.63 14.34
CA LYS A 97 -5.40 13.66 15.44
C LYS A 97 -5.80 12.26 14.94
N MET A 98 -6.87 12.17 14.16
CA MET A 98 -7.31 10.91 13.57
C MET A 98 -6.26 10.36 12.61
N LYS A 99 -5.62 11.22 11.81
CA LYS A 99 -4.53 10.80 10.92
C LYS A 99 -3.33 10.28 11.69
N GLN A 100 -2.97 10.95 12.79
CA GLN A 100 -1.91 10.47 13.68
C GLN A 100 -2.26 9.12 14.31
N GLU A 101 -3.49 8.91 14.77
CA GLU A 101 -3.95 7.63 15.30
C GLU A 101 -3.83 6.50 14.24
N GLU A 102 -4.17 6.78 12.98
CA GLU A 102 -3.99 5.85 11.86
C GLU A 102 -2.51 5.53 11.59
N MET A 103 -1.65 6.55 11.62
CA MET A 103 -0.21 6.42 11.35
C MET A 103 0.52 5.71 12.51
N THR A 104 0.02 5.81 13.72
CA THR A 104 0.68 5.24 14.93
C THR A 104 0.20 3.83 15.30
N ASP A 105 -0.62 3.21 14.45
CA ASP A 105 -1.12 1.85 14.62
C ASP A 105 0.01 0.80 14.76
N ASP A 106 -0.21 -0.25 15.56
CA ASP A 106 0.76 -1.30 15.82
C ASP A 106 1.17 -2.09 14.57
N ASP A 107 0.28 -2.18 13.58
CA ASP A 107 0.56 -2.84 12.30
C ASP A 107 1.21 -1.91 11.27
N ALA A 108 1.35 -0.61 11.58
CA ALA A 108 2.03 0.34 10.71
C ALA A 108 3.51 -0.03 10.55
N ARG A 109 3.97 -0.07 9.30
CA ARG A 109 5.38 -0.19 8.94
C ARG A 109 5.78 0.99 8.08
N TYR A 110 7.02 1.44 8.27
CA TYR A 110 7.55 2.61 7.60
C TYR A 110 8.78 2.24 6.79
N LEU A 111 8.76 2.54 5.49
CA LEU A 111 10.00 2.73 4.73
C LEU A 111 10.46 4.17 4.94
N ILE A 112 11.69 4.38 5.42
CA ILE A 112 12.29 5.71 5.53
C ILE A 112 13.47 5.81 4.57
N ALA A 113 13.41 6.78 3.67
CA ALA A 113 14.49 7.12 2.75
C ALA A 113 15.35 8.25 3.33
N ARG A 114 16.66 7.99 3.44
CA ARG A 114 17.67 9.00 3.82
C ARG A 114 18.82 9.02 2.82
N SER A 115 19.48 10.17 2.64
CA SER A 115 20.76 10.21 1.93
C SER A 115 21.87 9.59 2.76
N SER A 116 23.03 9.33 2.14
CA SER A 116 24.25 8.93 2.88
C SER A 116 24.66 9.93 3.96
N GLU A 117 24.34 11.20 3.77
CA GLU A 117 24.57 12.29 4.72
C GLU A 117 23.51 12.35 5.85
N GLY A 118 22.54 11.42 5.86
CA GLY A 118 21.48 11.35 6.87
C GLY A 118 20.29 12.27 6.62
N LYS A 119 20.27 13.00 5.50
CA LYS A 119 19.14 13.87 5.14
C LYS A 119 17.90 13.04 4.86
N ARG A 120 16.76 13.40 5.45
CA ARG A 120 15.47 12.74 5.19
C ARG A 120 14.95 13.14 3.80
N LEU A 121 14.51 12.15 3.01
CA LEU A 121 14.14 12.32 1.60
C LEU A 121 12.68 11.97 1.32
N GLY A 122 12.10 11.08 2.12
CA GLY A 122 10.72 10.61 1.94
C GLY A 122 10.43 9.37 2.76
N PHE A 123 9.16 9.05 2.93
CA PHE A 123 8.72 7.86 3.62
C PHE A 123 7.57 7.16 2.88
N SER A 124 7.34 5.89 3.21
CA SER A 124 6.08 5.23 2.93
C SER A 124 5.56 4.55 4.18
N HIS A 125 4.29 4.78 4.51
CA HIS A 125 3.54 4.03 5.51
C HIS A 125 2.79 2.92 4.79
N PHE A 126 3.02 1.68 5.20
CA PHE A 126 2.37 0.53 4.62
C PHE A 126 1.97 -0.48 5.69
N ARG A 127 1.06 -1.39 5.31
CA ARG A 127 0.66 -2.54 6.12
C ARG A 127 0.51 -3.77 5.23
N PHE A 128 0.77 -4.93 5.81
CA PHE A 128 0.20 -6.18 5.30
C PHE A 128 -1.22 -6.26 5.85
N ASP A 129 -2.23 -6.40 5.02
CA ASP A 129 -3.61 -6.44 5.50
C ASP A 129 -4.50 -7.39 4.72
N MET A 130 -5.69 -7.62 5.26
CA MET A 130 -6.81 -8.19 4.51
C MET A 130 -7.70 -7.05 4.02
N ASP A 131 -7.77 -6.86 2.71
CA ASP A 131 -8.76 -5.99 2.08
C ASP A 131 -9.84 -6.87 1.46
N PHE A 132 -11.05 -6.81 2.04
CA PHE A 132 -12.12 -7.79 1.79
C PHE A 132 -11.60 -9.24 1.95
N ASP A 133 -11.53 -9.98 0.84
CA ASP A 133 -11.13 -11.39 0.80
C ASP A 133 -9.68 -11.61 0.35
N ASP A 134 -8.93 -10.53 0.14
CA ASP A 134 -7.59 -10.58 -0.43
C ASP A 134 -6.53 -10.09 0.55
N GLU A 135 -5.45 -10.84 0.66
CA GLU A 135 -4.20 -10.48 1.32
C GLU A 135 -3.42 -9.47 0.47
N VAL A 136 -3.16 -8.29 1.03
CA VAL A 136 -2.63 -7.16 0.29
C VAL A 136 -1.45 -6.50 0.99
N MET A 137 -0.58 -5.90 0.18
CA MET A 137 0.33 -4.86 0.62
C MET A 137 -0.36 -3.51 0.44
N TYR A 138 -0.90 -2.94 1.50
CA TYR A 138 -1.57 -1.63 1.44
C TYR A 138 -0.55 -0.52 1.68
N CYS A 139 -0.30 0.29 0.66
CA CYS A 139 0.48 1.53 0.75
C CYS A 139 -0.47 2.64 1.18
N TYR A 140 -0.50 2.94 2.48
CA TYR A 140 -1.32 4.03 3.02
C TYR A 140 -0.77 5.38 2.55
N GLU A 141 0.53 5.59 2.75
CA GLU A 141 1.19 6.84 2.35
C GLU A 141 2.48 6.60 1.57
N LEU A 142 2.75 7.50 0.63
CA LEU A 142 4.03 7.61 -0.06
C LEU A 142 4.37 9.08 -0.25
N GLN A 143 5.13 9.62 0.70
CA GLN A 143 5.46 11.04 0.76
C GLN A 143 6.92 11.28 0.46
N ILE A 144 7.19 12.22 -0.45
CA ILE A 144 8.55 12.58 -0.86
C ILE A 144 8.76 14.07 -0.58
N GLU A 145 9.91 14.40 0.00
CA GLU A 145 10.37 15.77 0.20
C GLU A 145 10.47 16.51 -1.14
N GLU A 146 10.10 17.79 -1.18
CA GLU A 146 10.02 18.55 -2.43
C GLU A 146 11.31 18.49 -3.25
N HIS A 147 12.45 18.68 -2.58
CA HIS A 147 13.79 18.66 -3.18
C HIS A 147 14.23 17.29 -3.72
N ALA A 148 13.55 16.21 -3.31
CA ALA A 148 13.80 14.83 -3.71
C ALA A 148 12.80 14.30 -4.77
N ARG A 149 11.74 15.08 -5.08
CA ARG A 149 10.73 14.69 -6.07
C ARG A 149 11.31 14.66 -7.49
N ARG A 150 10.62 13.90 -8.36
CA ARG A 150 10.90 13.79 -9.81
C ARG A 150 12.31 13.30 -10.18
N LYS A 151 13.02 12.69 -9.24
CA LYS A 151 14.37 12.15 -9.43
C LYS A 151 14.46 10.62 -9.41
N GLY A 152 13.31 9.94 -9.23
CA GLY A 152 13.20 8.47 -9.24
C GLY A 152 12.90 7.84 -7.87
N LEU A 153 13.01 8.59 -6.77
CA LEU A 153 12.86 8.06 -5.40
C LEU A 153 11.51 7.39 -5.16
N GLY A 154 10.41 8.02 -5.57
CA GLY A 154 9.07 7.44 -5.44
C GLY A 154 8.93 6.10 -6.16
N CYS A 155 9.46 5.97 -7.38
CA CYS A 155 9.43 4.70 -8.11
C CYS A 155 10.23 3.62 -7.38
N PHE A 156 11.38 3.97 -6.82
CA PHE A 156 12.23 3.04 -6.10
C PHE A 156 11.56 2.53 -4.81
N MET A 157 10.99 3.43 -4.01
CA MET A 157 10.26 3.04 -2.80
C MET A 157 9.05 2.17 -3.14
N LEU A 158 8.30 2.51 -4.19
CA LEU A 158 7.18 1.70 -4.66
C LEU A 158 7.64 0.31 -5.12
N SER A 159 8.78 0.20 -5.83
CA SER A 159 9.32 -1.11 -6.23
C SER A 159 9.74 -1.99 -5.05
N ILE A 160 10.16 -1.39 -3.92
CA ILE A 160 10.47 -2.14 -2.70
C ILE A 160 9.18 -2.69 -2.08
N LEU A 161 8.10 -1.92 -2.06
CA LEU A 161 6.78 -2.41 -1.61
C LEU A 161 6.27 -3.55 -2.49
N GLU A 162 6.43 -3.44 -3.81
CA GLU A 162 6.08 -4.51 -4.75
C GLU A 162 6.94 -5.78 -4.54
N ALA A 163 8.23 -5.62 -4.24
CA ALA A 163 9.12 -6.73 -3.90
C ALA A 163 8.73 -7.40 -2.58
N LEU A 164 8.37 -6.62 -1.56
CA LEU A 164 7.81 -7.13 -0.30
C LEU A 164 6.50 -7.89 -0.54
N ALA A 165 5.57 -7.30 -1.31
CA ALA A 165 4.31 -7.97 -1.67
C ALA A 165 4.58 -9.31 -2.36
N THR A 166 5.56 -9.36 -3.24
CA THR A 166 5.99 -10.58 -3.93
C THR A 166 6.54 -11.62 -2.96
N HIS A 167 7.50 -11.23 -2.13
CA HIS A 167 8.16 -12.13 -1.17
C HIS A 167 7.21 -12.73 -0.15
N TYR A 168 6.29 -11.92 0.37
CA TYR A 168 5.32 -12.35 1.38
C TYR A 168 4.06 -12.99 0.78
N ASN A 169 4.01 -13.21 -0.54
CA ASN A 169 2.86 -13.76 -1.26
C ASN A 169 1.56 -12.97 -1.04
N MET A 170 1.65 -11.65 -1.02
CA MET A 170 0.49 -10.78 -1.10
C MET A 170 -0.05 -10.82 -2.53
N LYS A 171 -1.37 -10.82 -2.69
CA LYS A 171 -2.05 -10.92 -3.98
C LYS A 171 -1.85 -9.68 -4.83
N LYS A 172 -1.90 -8.51 -4.20
CA LYS A 172 -1.75 -7.20 -4.85
C LYS A 172 -1.11 -6.19 -3.91
N THR A 173 -0.46 -5.19 -4.51
CA THR A 173 -0.14 -3.93 -3.83
C THR A 173 -1.24 -2.94 -4.15
N MET A 174 -1.78 -2.25 -3.16
CA MET A 174 -2.91 -1.33 -3.35
C MET A 174 -2.73 -0.04 -2.55
N LEU A 175 -3.48 0.99 -2.94
CA LEU A 175 -3.47 2.33 -2.34
C LEU A 175 -4.72 3.10 -2.69
N THR A 176 -5.00 4.14 -1.91
CA THR A 176 -6.03 5.14 -2.21
C THR A 176 -5.38 6.42 -2.72
N VAL A 177 -5.98 7.04 -3.75
CA VAL A 177 -5.51 8.33 -4.27
C VAL A 177 -6.68 9.27 -4.53
N PHE A 178 -6.54 10.53 -4.11
CA PHE A 178 -7.52 11.56 -4.40
C PHE A 178 -7.68 11.78 -5.91
N LYS A 179 -8.93 11.91 -6.39
CA LYS A 179 -9.24 12.15 -7.81
C LYS A 179 -8.62 13.44 -8.34
N HIS A 180 -8.53 14.46 -7.49
CA HIS A 180 -7.93 15.76 -7.78
C HIS A 180 -6.39 15.76 -7.63
N ASN A 181 -5.77 14.71 -7.10
CA ASN A 181 -4.32 14.53 -7.10
C ASN A 181 -3.83 13.98 -8.44
N HIS A 182 -3.93 14.79 -9.50
CA HIS A 182 -3.51 14.40 -10.85
C HIS A 182 -2.04 13.93 -10.95
N PRO A 183 -1.06 14.57 -10.28
CA PRO A 183 0.32 14.08 -10.29
C PRO A 183 0.45 12.68 -9.67
N GLY A 184 -0.17 12.43 -8.52
CA GLY A 184 -0.17 11.12 -7.86
C GLY A 184 -0.83 10.04 -8.71
N LYS A 185 -2.03 10.32 -9.26
CA LYS A 185 -2.73 9.41 -10.18
C LYS A 185 -1.88 9.05 -11.38
N THR A 186 -1.25 10.06 -12.00
CA THR A 186 -0.38 9.84 -13.17
C THR A 186 0.84 9.01 -12.80
N PHE A 187 1.43 9.26 -11.63
CA PHE A 187 2.56 8.50 -11.12
C PHE A 187 2.22 7.01 -10.94
N PHE A 188 1.14 6.68 -10.24
CA PHE A 188 0.77 5.27 -10.01
C PHE A 188 0.37 4.55 -11.31
N LYS A 189 -0.43 5.20 -12.17
CA LYS A 189 -0.81 4.62 -13.47
C LYS A 189 0.40 4.34 -14.36
N LYS A 190 1.42 5.22 -14.36
CA LYS A 190 2.68 4.98 -15.09
C LYS A 190 3.50 3.82 -14.54
N ASN A 191 3.34 3.48 -13.26
CA ASN A 191 3.97 2.31 -12.63
C ASN A 191 3.12 1.02 -12.76
N GLY A 192 2.05 1.06 -13.55
CA GLY A 192 1.24 -0.12 -13.89
C GLY A 192 0.03 -0.36 -12.99
N TYR A 193 -0.28 0.55 -12.06
CA TYR A 193 -1.47 0.47 -11.23
C TYR A 193 -2.73 0.77 -12.03
N LYS A 194 -3.79 0.04 -11.75
CA LYS A 194 -5.11 0.18 -12.37
C LYS A 194 -6.15 0.46 -11.29
N ILE A 195 -7.34 0.93 -11.69
CA ILE A 195 -8.47 1.04 -10.76
C ILE A 195 -8.77 -0.37 -10.24
N ASP A 196 -8.81 -0.50 -8.92
CA ASP A 196 -9.11 -1.77 -8.26
C ASP A 196 -10.62 -2.06 -8.35
N GLU A 197 -10.99 -3.34 -8.38
CA GLU A 197 -12.39 -3.75 -8.35
C GLU A 197 -13.16 -3.31 -7.09
N THR A 198 -12.46 -2.97 -6.00
CA THR A 198 -13.07 -2.44 -4.77
C THR A 198 -13.16 -0.91 -4.76
N SER A 199 -12.66 -0.22 -5.78
CA SER A 199 -12.79 1.23 -5.88
C SER A 199 -14.28 1.60 -6.03
N PRO A 200 -14.79 2.56 -5.24
CA PRO A 200 -16.16 3.00 -5.39
C PRO A 200 -16.35 3.69 -6.75
N GLU A 201 -17.52 3.48 -7.35
CA GLU A 201 -17.95 4.09 -8.61
C GLU A 201 -18.82 5.32 -8.33
N ASP A 202 -18.61 6.40 -9.07
CA ASP A 202 -19.49 7.57 -8.98
C ASP A 202 -20.86 7.25 -9.58
N SER A 203 -21.89 7.82 -8.97
CA SER A 203 -23.26 7.78 -9.45
C SER A 203 -23.88 9.18 -9.42
N ASP A 204 -25.11 9.30 -9.91
CA ASP A 204 -25.86 10.56 -9.83
C ASP A 204 -26.19 10.94 -8.37
N GLU A 205 -26.16 9.97 -7.44
CA GLU A 205 -26.49 10.17 -6.02
C GLU A 205 -25.25 10.37 -5.14
N GLU A 206 -24.11 9.79 -5.52
CA GLU A 206 -22.91 9.77 -4.69
C GLU A 206 -21.65 9.91 -5.55
N VAL A 207 -20.79 10.86 -5.18
CA VAL A 207 -19.51 11.13 -5.85
C VAL A 207 -18.39 11.01 -4.83
N PHE A 208 -17.41 10.17 -5.14
CA PHE A 208 -16.28 9.93 -4.25
C PHE A 208 -15.10 10.82 -4.64
N CYS A 209 -14.44 11.43 -3.66
CA CYS A 209 -13.28 12.29 -3.92
C CYS A 209 -11.97 11.51 -4.20
N TYR A 210 -12.00 10.18 -4.15
CA TYR A 210 -10.85 9.28 -4.24
C TYR A 210 -11.14 8.07 -5.15
N GLU A 211 -10.07 7.39 -5.57
CA GLU A 211 -10.11 6.09 -6.27
C GLU A 211 -9.15 5.13 -5.57
N ILE A 212 -9.49 3.84 -5.56
CA ILE A 212 -8.58 2.78 -5.09
C ILE A 212 -7.86 2.23 -6.31
N LEU A 213 -6.52 2.16 -6.23
CA LEU A 213 -5.68 1.61 -7.27
C LEU A 213 -4.95 0.37 -6.75
N SER A 214 -4.74 -0.61 -7.63
CA SER A 214 -3.92 -1.77 -7.31
C SER A 214 -3.07 -2.26 -8.49
N LYS A 215 -2.07 -3.06 -8.13
CA LYS A 215 -1.21 -3.80 -9.05
C LYS A 215 -1.06 -5.22 -8.52
N TYR A 216 -1.58 -6.17 -9.28
CA TYR A 216 -1.52 -7.59 -8.97
C TYR A 216 -0.08 -8.11 -9.02
N ASN A 217 0.27 -8.92 -8.03
CA ASN A 217 1.52 -9.63 -7.99
C ASN A 217 1.46 -10.80 -9.00
N LEU A 218 2.22 -10.73 -10.08
CA LEU A 218 2.22 -11.74 -11.13
C LEU A 218 2.79 -13.09 -10.67
N ASN A 219 3.61 -13.09 -9.61
CA ASN A 219 4.17 -14.28 -9.00
C ASN A 219 3.28 -14.81 -7.85
N PHE A 220 2.09 -14.25 -7.68
CA PHE A 220 1.16 -14.71 -6.67
C PHE A 220 0.77 -16.17 -6.93
N SER A 221 1.10 -17.03 -5.97
CA SER A 221 0.63 -18.40 -5.94
C SER A 221 -0.47 -18.50 -4.88
N PRO A 222 -1.76 -18.69 -5.27
CA PRO A 222 -2.78 -18.96 -4.29
C PRO A 222 -2.36 -20.20 -3.50
N ALA A 223 -2.32 -20.08 -2.17
CA ALA A 223 -1.87 -21.16 -1.29
C ALA A 223 -2.49 -22.49 -1.74
N ALA A 224 -1.63 -23.49 -2.02
CA ALA A 224 -2.03 -24.75 -2.63
C ALA A 224 -3.26 -25.35 -1.93
N VAL A 225 -4.30 -25.62 -2.72
CA VAL A 225 -5.62 -26.12 -2.33
C VAL A 225 -5.53 -27.41 -1.54
#